data_AF-A0A067GA18-F1
#
_entry.id   AF-A0A067GA18-F1
#
_cell.length_a   1.000
_cell.length_b   1.000
_cell.length_c   1.000
_cell.angle_alpha   90.00
_cell.angle_beta   90.00
_cell.angle_gamma   90.00
#
_symmetry.space_group_name_H-M   'P 1'
#
loop_
_entity.id
_entity.type
_entity.pdbx_description
1 polymer ?
#
loop_
_entity_poly.entity_id
_entity_poly.type
_entity_poly.pdbx_seq_one_letter_code
_entity_poly.pdbx_strand_id
1 'polypeptide(L)'
;MAAKKLSETFSKSLIEEVGRWGCMKQTGVSLRYMMEFGSKPTDKNLLISAQFLHKELPIRIARRAIELETLPYGLSEKPAVLKVRDWYLDSFRDLRSFPDIRSTSDERDFTQMIKAIKVRHNNVVPMMALGLQQLKKEMDPKIVYEDLDEIHQFLDRFYMSRIGIRMLIGQHVELHNPNPPPHCIGYIDTKMSPVQVARNASEHARCVCLREYGSAPDFNIYGDPSFTFPYVPSHLHLMVFELVKNSLRAVEERYMDSDKVAPPIRIIVADGLEDVTIKVLLLFMICLCISFGIFLFLSAFCC
;
A
#
# COMPACT_ATOMS: atom_id res chain seq x y z
N MET A 1 22.75 16.61 -20.99
CA MET A 1 23.24 15.47 -21.80
C MET A 1 23.60 14.22 -20.98
N ALA A 2 23.82 14.29 -19.66
CA ALA A 2 24.03 13.10 -18.82
C ALA A 2 22.73 12.35 -18.42
N ALA A 3 21.60 13.05 -18.30
CA ALA A 3 20.30 12.44 -17.99
C ALA A 3 19.71 11.58 -19.13
N LYS A 4 20.12 11.87 -20.38
CA LYS A 4 19.69 11.11 -21.58
C LYS A 4 20.43 9.77 -21.73
N LYS A 5 21.45 9.51 -20.89
CA LYS A 5 22.36 8.36 -21.01
C LYS A 5 22.00 7.19 -20.09
N LEU A 6 20.98 7.33 -19.23
CA LEU A 6 20.44 6.24 -18.40
C LEU A 6 19.10 5.70 -18.92
N SER A 7 18.47 6.36 -19.91
CA SER A 7 17.26 5.82 -20.57
C SER A 7 17.57 4.83 -21.71
N GLU A 8 18.84 4.48 -21.94
CA GLU A 8 19.28 3.54 -22.99
C GLU A 8 19.65 2.14 -22.46
N THR A 9 19.10 1.72 -21.30
CA THR A 9 19.46 0.42 -20.70
C THR A 9 18.54 -0.73 -21.11
N PHE A 10 17.36 -0.43 -21.67
CA PHE A 10 16.38 -1.45 -22.05
C PHE A 10 16.30 -1.62 -23.57
N SER A 11 16.32 -2.87 -24.03
CA SER A 11 16.19 -3.17 -25.47
C SER A 11 14.84 -2.67 -25.99
N LYS A 12 14.79 -2.18 -27.25
CA LYS A 12 13.54 -1.76 -27.90
C LYS A 12 12.45 -2.84 -27.83
N SER A 13 12.86 -4.11 -27.96
CA SER A 13 11.98 -5.28 -27.82
C SER A 13 11.27 -5.34 -26.46
N LEU A 14 11.98 -5.03 -25.36
CA LEU A 14 11.39 -5.05 -24.02
C LEU A 14 10.31 -3.97 -23.88
N ILE A 15 10.56 -2.77 -24.40
CA ILE A 15 9.60 -1.66 -24.33
C ILE A 15 8.33 -1.97 -25.15
N GLU A 16 8.48 -2.53 -26.35
CA GLU A 16 7.35 -3.00 -27.16
C GLU A 16 6.54 -4.09 -26.44
N GLU A 17 7.22 -5.01 -25.75
CA GLU A 17 6.58 -6.05 -24.96
C GLU A 17 5.82 -5.45 -23.76
N VAL A 18 6.43 -4.53 -23.00
CA VAL A 18 5.77 -3.81 -21.91
C VAL A 18 4.51 -3.11 -22.41
N GLY A 19 4.57 -2.41 -23.55
CA GLY A 19 3.42 -1.78 -24.18
C GLY A 19 2.28 -2.77 -24.44
N ARG A 20 2.59 -3.93 -25.03
CA ARG A 20 1.60 -4.98 -25.31
C ARG A 20 0.94 -5.52 -24.04
N TRP A 21 1.73 -5.83 -23.02
CA TRP A 21 1.23 -6.42 -21.77
C TRP A 21 0.45 -5.40 -20.91
N GLY A 22 0.88 -4.14 -20.89
CA GLY A 22 0.21 -3.09 -20.13
C GLY A 22 -1.20 -2.76 -20.64
N CYS A 23 -1.47 -3.03 -21.93
CA CYS A 23 -2.80 -2.88 -22.54
C CYS A 23 -3.76 -4.04 -22.25
N MET A 24 -3.29 -5.17 -21.70
CA MET A 24 -4.15 -6.32 -21.42
C MET A 24 -5.11 -6.06 -20.25
N LYS A 25 -6.30 -6.69 -20.27
CA LYS A 25 -7.28 -6.55 -19.19
C LYS A 25 -6.77 -7.24 -17.92
N GLN A 26 -6.89 -6.56 -16.79
CA GLN A 26 -6.55 -7.12 -15.47
C GLN A 26 -7.72 -7.93 -14.91
N THR A 27 -7.40 -9.01 -14.19
CA THR A 27 -8.41 -9.86 -13.57
C THR A 27 -8.72 -9.38 -12.15
N GLY A 28 -9.95 -8.96 -11.89
CA GLY A 28 -10.38 -8.61 -10.52
C GLY A 28 -10.40 -9.85 -9.61
N VAL A 29 -9.87 -9.73 -8.39
CA VAL A 29 -9.87 -10.82 -7.39
C VAL A 29 -10.48 -10.29 -6.10
N SER A 30 -11.59 -10.91 -5.65
CA SER A 30 -12.28 -10.52 -4.43
C SER A 30 -11.64 -11.15 -3.19
N LEU A 31 -11.82 -10.52 -2.03
CA LEU A 31 -11.35 -11.06 -0.75
C LEU A 31 -11.99 -12.43 -0.46
N ARG A 32 -13.28 -12.57 -0.77
CA ARG A 32 -14.01 -13.84 -0.67
C ARG A 32 -13.37 -14.94 -1.49
N TYR A 33 -13.03 -14.68 -2.75
CA TYR A 33 -12.35 -15.65 -3.61
C TYR A 33 -10.99 -16.07 -3.03
N MET A 34 -10.20 -15.11 -2.52
CA MET A 34 -8.91 -15.41 -1.90
C MET A 34 -9.05 -16.30 -0.66
N MET A 35 -10.07 -16.07 0.17
CA MET A 35 -10.35 -16.90 1.35
C MET A 35 -10.80 -18.31 0.95
N GLU A 36 -11.78 -18.43 0.05
CA GLU A 36 -12.29 -19.73 -0.40
C GLU A 36 -11.17 -20.58 -1.01
N PHE A 37 -10.36 -19.98 -1.88
CA PHE A 37 -9.22 -20.62 -2.52
C PHE A 37 -8.12 -21.02 -1.52
N GLY A 38 -7.79 -20.13 -0.58
CA GLY A 38 -6.72 -20.34 0.39
C GLY A 38 -7.09 -21.21 1.58
N SER A 39 -8.39 -21.46 1.83
CA SER A 39 -8.89 -22.16 3.02
C SER A 39 -8.32 -23.57 3.23
N LYS A 40 -7.90 -24.23 2.13
CA LYS A 40 -7.21 -25.51 2.14
C LYS A 40 -6.00 -25.42 1.21
N PRO A 41 -4.83 -24.97 1.69
CA PRO A 41 -3.63 -24.89 0.86
C PRO A 41 -3.15 -26.32 0.55
N THR A 42 -3.36 -26.75 -0.69
CA THR A 42 -2.79 -27.98 -1.23
C THR A 42 -1.74 -27.61 -2.26
N ASP A 43 -0.78 -28.49 -2.54
CA ASP A 43 0.22 -28.25 -3.60
C ASP A 43 -0.43 -27.90 -4.94
N LYS A 44 -1.59 -28.50 -5.23
CA LYS A 44 -2.40 -28.17 -6.41
C LYS A 44 -2.91 -26.72 -6.39
N ASN A 45 -3.41 -26.25 -5.24
CA ASN A 45 -3.88 -24.88 -5.10
C ASN A 45 -2.72 -23.88 -5.19
N LEU A 46 -1.58 -24.18 -4.57
CA LEU A 46 -0.38 -23.33 -4.68
C LEU A 46 0.09 -23.23 -6.13
N LEU A 47 0.14 -24.36 -6.85
CA LEU A 47 0.48 -24.39 -8.27
C LEU A 47 -0.50 -23.58 -9.14
N ILE A 48 -1.80 -23.71 -8.93
CA ILE A 48 -2.82 -22.91 -9.64
C ILE A 48 -2.65 -21.41 -9.34
N SER A 49 -2.37 -21.07 -8.08
CA SER A 49 -2.12 -19.68 -7.66
C SER A 49 -0.88 -19.12 -8.35
N ALA A 50 0.23 -19.86 -8.38
CA ALA A 50 1.45 -19.44 -9.05
C ALA A 50 1.23 -19.25 -10.55
N GLN A 51 0.53 -20.18 -11.23
CA GLN A 51 0.18 -20.07 -12.64
C GLN A 51 -0.69 -18.84 -12.94
N PHE A 52 -1.64 -18.53 -12.05
CA PHE A 52 -2.43 -17.30 -12.15
C PHE A 52 -1.52 -16.07 -12.04
N LEU A 53 -0.66 -16.01 -11.03
CA LEU A 53 0.25 -14.88 -10.80
C LEU A 53 1.27 -14.71 -11.93
N HIS A 54 1.79 -15.81 -12.49
CA HIS A 54 2.70 -15.80 -13.63
C HIS A 54 2.09 -15.12 -14.86
N LYS A 55 0.77 -15.26 -15.06
CA LYS A 55 0.02 -14.57 -16.12
C LYS A 55 -0.40 -13.14 -15.75
N GLU A 56 -0.84 -12.94 -14.51
CA GLU A 56 -1.48 -11.68 -14.08
C GLU A 56 -0.47 -10.59 -13.68
N LEU A 57 0.64 -10.94 -13.02
CA LEU A 57 1.63 -9.96 -12.55
C LEU A 57 2.31 -9.19 -13.69
N PRO A 58 2.72 -9.79 -14.82
CA PRO A 58 3.30 -9.03 -15.92
C PRO A 58 2.37 -7.94 -16.44
N ILE A 59 1.06 -8.23 -16.55
CA ILE A 59 0.04 -7.27 -17.00
C ILE A 59 0.01 -6.05 -16.06
N ARG A 60 -0.06 -6.31 -14.74
CA ARG A 60 -0.15 -5.25 -13.73
C ARG A 60 1.14 -4.43 -13.65
N ILE A 61 2.30 -5.08 -13.67
CA ILE A 61 3.61 -4.41 -13.59
C ILE A 61 3.87 -3.59 -14.85
N ALA A 62 3.60 -4.13 -16.04
CA ALA A 62 3.76 -3.41 -17.29
C ALA A 62 2.91 -2.14 -17.34
N ARG A 63 1.64 -2.22 -16.91
CA ARG A 63 0.77 -1.03 -16.85
C ARG A 63 1.35 0.07 -15.96
N ARG A 64 1.93 -0.30 -14.81
CA ARG A 64 2.57 0.67 -13.91
C ARG A 64 3.80 1.32 -14.53
N ALA A 65 4.61 0.55 -15.27
CA ALA A 65 5.76 1.09 -15.99
C ALA A 65 5.32 2.14 -17.02
N ILE A 66 4.30 1.83 -17.83
CA ILE A 66 3.72 2.77 -18.82
C ILE A 66 3.17 4.02 -18.13
N GLU A 67 2.40 3.85 -17.06
CA GLU A 67 1.80 4.97 -16.33
C GLU A 67 2.86 5.94 -15.80
N LEU A 68 3.98 5.44 -15.27
CA LEU A 68 5.08 6.27 -14.79
C LEU A 68 5.75 7.10 -15.90
N GLU A 69 5.73 6.64 -17.15
CA GLU A 69 6.24 7.39 -18.30
C GLU A 69 5.30 8.52 -18.72
N THR A 70 3.99 8.35 -18.48
CA THR A 70 2.94 9.32 -18.84
C THR A 70 2.68 10.38 -17.77
N LEU A 71 3.48 10.41 -16.70
CA LEU A 71 3.31 11.36 -15.60
C LEU A 71 3.45 12.83 -16.06
N PRO A 72 2.51 13.73 -15.68
CA PRO A 72 2.47 15.10 -16.19
C PRO A 72 3.53 16.01 -15.57
N TYR A 73 3.61 17.25 -16.07
CA TYR A 73 4.47 18.34 -15.56
C TYR A 73 5.98 18.02 -15.51
N GLY A 74 6.44 17.04 -16.32
CA GLY A 74 7.82 16.57 -16.28
C GLY A 74 8.15 15.73 -15.04
N LEU A 75 7.15 15.27 -14.29
CA LEU A 75 7.36 14.38 -13.15
C LEU A 75 7.95 13.03 -13.59
N SER A 76 7.58 12.53 -14.77
CA SER A 76 8.14 11.31 -15.37
C SER A 76 9.66 11.38 -15.58
N GLU A 77 10.22 12.59 -15.75
CA GLU A 77 11.63 12.81 -15.99
C GLU A 77 12.45 12.96 -14.69
N LYS A 78 11.80 13.00 -13.53
CA LYS A 78 12.49 13.17 -12.26
C LYS A 78 13.34 11.94 -11.93
N PRO A 79 14.59 12.10 -11.48
CA PRO A 79 15.49 10.97 -11.21
C PRO A 79 14.89 9.92 -10.28
N ALA A 80 14.11 10.34 -9.28
CA ALA A 80 13.47 9.42 -8.35
C ALA A 80 12.34 8.59 -9.02
N VAL A 81 11.57 9.20 -9.93
CA VAL A 81 10.49 8.54 -10.67
C VAL A 81 11.05 7.58 -11.73
N LEU A 82 12.11 8.00 -12.43
CA LEU A 82 12.85 7.12 -13.35
C LEU A 82 13.36 5.87 -12.63
N LYS A 83 13.90 6.02 -11.41
CA LYS A 83 14.36 4.88 -10.61
C LYS A 83 13.22 3.91 -10.28
N VAL A 84 12.04 4.43 -9.95
CA VAL A 84 10.85 3.61 -9.70
C VAL A 84 10.42 2.88 -10.97
N ARG A 85 10.39 3.57 -12.12
CA ARG A 85 10.08 2.96 -13.42
C ARG A 85 11.03 1.82 -13.73
N ASP A 86 12.33 2.02 -13.54
CA ASP A 86 13.35 0.99 -13.79
C ASP A 86 13.12 -0.26 -12.92
N TRP A 87 12.68 -0.11 -11.66
CA TRP A 87 12.30 -1.25 -10.82
C TRP A 87 11.11 -2.05 -11.36
N TYR A 88 10.11 -1.37 -11.94
CA TYR A 88 8.99 -2.06 -12.60
C TYR A 88 9.45 -2.77 -13.87
N LEU A 89 10.33 -2.16 -14.67
CA LEU A 89 10.89 -2.79 -15.88
C LEU A 89 11.75 -4.01 -15.56
N ASP A 90 12.60 -3.94 -14.53
CA ASP A 90 13.37 -5.10 -14.06
C ASP A 90 12.44 -6.22 -13.57
N SER A 91 11.40 -5.88 -12.82
CA SER A 91 10.41 -6.86 -12.34
C SER A 91 9.61 -7.49 -13.49
N PHE A 92 9.30 -6.71 -14.52
CA PHE A 92 8.65 -7.21 -15.72
C PHE A 92 9.54 -8.19 -16.47
N ARG A 93 10.83 -7.85 -16.64
CA ARG A 93 11.82 -8.76 -17.25
C ARG A 93 11.91 -10.07 -16.46
N ASP A 94 12.06 -10.01 -15.14
CA ASP A 94 12.17 -11.20 -14.30
C ASP A 94 10.96 -12.12 -14.46
N LEU A 95 9.75 -11.55 -14.49
CA LEU A 95 8.51 -12.31 -14.70
C LEU A 95 8.43 -12.94 -16.10
N ARG A 96 8.83 -12.20 -17.13
CA ARG A 96 8.76 -12.67 -18.53
C ARG A 96 9.81 -13.71 -18.86
N SER A 97 10.97 -13.64 -18.20
CA SER A 97 12.03 -14.63 -18.33
C SER A 97 11.77 -15.90 -17.52
N PHE A 98 10.81 -15.89 -16.59
CA PHE A 98 10.48 -17.07 -15.80
C PHE A 98 9.71 -18.11 -16.66
N PRO A 99 10.15 -19.38 -16.70
CA PRO A 99 9.52 -20.41 -17.53
C PRO A 99 8.09 -20.77 -17.06
N ASP A 100 7.37 -21.53 -17.87
CA ASP A 100 6.05 -22.04 -17.48
C ASP A 100 6.12 -22.85 -16.18
N ILE A 101 5.22 -22.57 -15.25
CA ILE A 101 5.14 -23.27 -13.95
C ILE A 101 4.33 -24.55 -14.13
N ARG A 102 5.00 -25.71 -14.10
CA ARG A 102 4.38 -27.03 -14.34
C ARG A 102 4.49 -27.97 -13.15
N SER A 103 5.44 -27.72 -12.25
CA SER A 103 5.72 -28.55 -11.09
C SER A 103 5.75 -27.74 -9.79
N THR A 104 5.69 -28.45 -8.65
CA THR A 104 5.88 -27.85 -7.32
C THR A 104 7.29 -27.27 -7.14
N SER A 105 8.29 -27.73 -7.89
CA SER A 105 9.63 -27.12 -7.86
C SER A 105 9.60 -25.75 -8.51
N ASP A 106 9.03 -25.65 -9.72
CA ASP A 106 8.91 -24.39 -10.46
C ASP A 106 8.10 -23.36 -9.66
N GLU A 107 7.06 -23.84 -8.99
CA GLU A 107 6.18 -23.05 -8.13
C GLU A 107 6.97 -22.42 -6.96
N ARG A 108 7.84 -23.19 -6.31
CA ARG A 108 8.70 -22.68 -5.23
C ARG A 108 9.72 -21.66 -5.74
N ASP A 109 10.35 -21.93 -6.88
CA ASP A 109 11.30 -21.02 -7.50
C ASP A 109 10.62 -19.70 -7.92
N PHE A 110 9.42 -19.79 -8.48
CA PHE A 110 8.59 -18.63 -8.81
C PHE A 110 8.24 -17.83 -7.56
N THR A 111 7.86 -18.53 -6.48
CA THR A 111 7.56 -17.92 -5.18
C THR A 111 8.74 -17.09 -4.66
N GLN A 112 9.97 -17.59 -4.77
CA GLN A 112 11.16 -16.83 -4.36
C GLN A 112 11.40 -15.59 -5.24
N MET A 113 11.19 -15.72 -6.54
CA MET A 113 11.32 -14.60 -7.48
C MET A 113 10.30 -13.50 -7.17
N ILE A 114 9.02 -13.83 -6.94
CA ILE A 114 8.02 -12.79 -6.62
C ILE A 114 8.22 -12.20 -5.20
N LYS A 115 8.82 -12.94 -4.26
CA LYS A 115 9.29 -12.36 -2.98
C LYS A 115 10.34 -11.29 -3.22
N ALA A 116 11.32 -11.55 -4.09
CA ALA A 116 12.34 -10.57 -4.46
C ALA A 116 11.74 -9.32 -5.12
N ILE A 117 10.75 -9.49 -6.01
CA ILE A 117 9.98 -8.38 -6.59
C ILE A 117 9.28 -7.54 -5.52
N LYS A 118 8.64 -8.19 -4.53
CA LYS A 118 7.98 -7.48 -3.42
C LYS A 118 8.97 -6.62 -2.62
N VAL A 119 10.16 -7.14 -2.35
CA VAL A 119 11.23 -6.43 -1.63
C VAL A 119 11.78 -5.27 -2.46
N ARG A 120 12.06 -5.48 -3.74
CA ARG A 120 12.51 -4.43 -4.68
C ARG A 120 11.60 -3.21 -4.66
N HIS A 121 10.29 -3.44 -4.57
CA HIS A 121 9.29 -2.37 -4.56
C HIS A 121 9.02 -1.74 -3.19
N ASN A 122 9.72 -2.11 -2.10
CA ASN A 122 9.46 -1.54 -0.77
C ASN A 122 9.60 -0.01 -0.74
N ASN A 123 10.61 0.52 -1.44
CA ASN A 123 10.93 1.95 -1.44
C ASN A 123 10.19 2.77 -2.52
N VAL A 124 9.18 2.20 -3.18
CA VAL A 124 8.43 2.92 -4.22
C VAL A 124 7.73 4.17 -3.66
N VAL A 125 7.06 4.07 -2.50
CA VAL A 125 6.35 5.20 -1.90
C VAL A 125 7.29 6.37 -1.56
N PRO A 126 8.38 6.17 -0.78
CA PRO A 126 9.29 7.27 -0.47
C PRO A 126 10.00 7.84 -1.71
N MET A 127 10.29 7.01 -2.71
CA MET A 127 10.89 7.51 -3.96
C MET A 127 9.92 8.35 -4.80
N MET A 128 8.63 7.98 -4.84
CA MET A 128 7.61 8.81 -5.49
C MET A 128 7.45 10.15 -4.75
N ALA A 129 7.44 10.14 -3.42
CA ALA A 129 7.42 11.37 -2.62
C ALA A 129 8.65 12.25 -2.90
N LEU A 130 9.84 11.66 -3.00
CA LEU A 130 11.05 12.37 -3.41
C LEU A 130 10.94 12.96 -4.82
N GLY A 131 10.32 12.25 -5.76
CA GLY A 131 10.05 12.75 -7.12
C GLY A 131 9.14 13.97 -7.13
N LEU A 132 8.08 13.96 -6.33
CA LEU A 132 7.19 15.11 -6.15
C LEU A 132 7.92 16.29 -5.50
N GLN A 133 8.79 16.02 -4.52
CA GLN A 133 9.61 17.05 -3.90
C GLN A 133 10.61 17.67 -4.89
N GLN A 134 11.21 16.85 -5.78
CA GLN A 134 12.08 17.33 -6.85
C GLN A 134 11.33 18.24 -7.81
N LEU A 135 10.12 17.85 -8.21
CA LEU A 135 9.24 18.68 -9.03
C LEU A 135 8.91 20.01 -8.33
N LYS A 136 8.50 19.97 -7.06
CA LYS A 136 8.16 21.16 -6.28
C LYS A 136 9.29 22.18 -6.22
N LYS A 137 10.56 21.74 -6.16
CA LYS A 137 11.72 22.64 -6.09
C LYS A 137 11.99 23.40 -7.39
N GLU A 138 11.51 22.87 -8.52
CA GLU A 138 11.71 23.46 -9.84
C GLU A 138 10.51 24.30 -10.30
N MET A 139 9.36 24.18 -9.63
CA MET A 139 8.16 24.97 -9.90
C MET A 139 8.22 26.33 -9.18
N ASP A 140 7.66 27.37 -9.80
CA ASP A 140 7.50 28.67 -9.15
C ASP A 140 6.57 28.50 -7.93
N PRO A 141 6.95 28.98 -6.73
CA PRO A 141 6.11 28.90 -5.53
C PRO A 141 4.73 29.59 -5.66
N LYS A 142 4.50 30.36 -6.73
CA LYS A 142 3.20 30.97 -7.07
C LYS A 142 2.22 30.02 -7.77
N ILE A 143 2.64 28.85 -8.24
CA ILE A 143 1.71 27.84 -8.77
C ILE A 143 0.92 27.24 -7.60
N VAL A 144 -0.39 27.42 -7.65
CA VAL A 144 -1.32 26.99 -6.59
C VAL A 144 -1.47 25.47 -6.64
N TYR A 145 -1.40 24.82 -5.48
CA TYR A 145 -1.54 23.37 -5.31
C TYR A 145 -2.84 22.78 -5.83
N GLU A 146 -3.88 23.61 -5.96
CA GLU A 146 -5.20 23.26 -6.47
C GLU A 146 -5.16 22.80 -7.94
N ASP A 147 -4.07 23.07 -8.67
CA ASP A 147 -3.91 22.67 -10.08
C ASP A 147 -3.22 21.30 -10.30
N LEU A 148 -2.89 20.55 -9.23
CA LEU A 148 -2.21 19.24 -9.33
C LEU A 148 -3.16 18.03 -9.24
N ASP A 149 -4.45 18.23 -9.51
CA ASP A 149 -5.46 17.16 -9.47
C ASP A 149 -5.10 15.96 -10.35
N GLU A 150 -4.46 16.18 -11.49
CA GLU A 150 -3.98 15.09 -12.36
C GLU A 150 -2.94 14.21 -11.67
N ILE A 151 -2.05 14.80 -10.87
CA ILE A 151 -1.06 14.07 -10.08
C ILE A 151 -1.76 13.29 -8.97
N HIS A 152 -2.71 13.89 -8.24
CA HIS A 152 -3.44 13.20 -7.18
C HIS A 152 -4.19 11.98 -7.72
N GLN A 153 -4.98 12.17 -8.78
CA GLN A 153 -5.72 11.08 -9.42
C GLN A 153 -4.79 9.97 -9.95
N PHE A 154 -3.62 10.34 -10.47
CA PHE A 154 -2.59 9.38 -10.85
C PHE A 154 -2.10 8.58 -9.65
N LEU A 155 -1.69 9.25 -8.58
CA LEU A 155 -1.08 8.61 -7.42
C LEU A 155 -2.08 7.67 -6.74
N ASP A 156 -3.36 8.05 -6.69
CA ASP A 156 -4.43 7.19 -6.18
C ASP A 156 -4.52 5.89 -6.99
N ARG A 157 -4.62 5.96 -8.32
CA ARG A 157 -4.67 4.78 -9.18
C ARG A 157 -3.40 3.93 -9.08
N PHE A 158 -2.24 4.58 -9.05
CA PHE A 158 -0.93 3.94 -8.96
C PHE A 158 -0.79 3.16 -7.64
N TYR A 159 -1.10 3.81 -6.51
CA TYR A 159 -1.02 3.19 -5.19
C TYR A 159 -2.10 2.13 -5.01
N MET A 160 -3.31 2.30 -5.56
CA MET A 160 -4.35 1.27 -5.55
C MET A 160 -3.88 0.00 -6.22
N SER A 161 -3.35 0.12 -7.42
CA SER A 161 -2.83 -1.07 -8.09
C SER A 161 -1.64 -1.66 -7.36
N ARG A 162 -0.75 -0.83 -6.79
CA ARG A 162 0.41 -1.34 -6.04
C ARG A 162 -0.03 -2.14 -4.81
N ILE A 163 -1.04 -1.66 -4.07
CA ILE A 163 -1.65 -2.41 -2.96
C ILE A 163 -2.19 -3.74 -3.47
N GLY A 164 -2.89 -3.74 -4.62
CA GLY A 164 -3.38 -4.97 -5.25
C GLY A 164 -2.27 -5.96 -5.64
N ILE A 165 -1.16 -5.49 -6.22
CA ILE A 165 0.01 -6.33 -6.56
C ILE A 165 0.63 -6.92 -5.29
N ARG A 166 0.83 -6.09 -4.25
CA ARG A 166 1.38 -6.55 -2.96
C ARG A 166 0.46 -7.54 -2.25
N MET A 167 -0.86 -7.36 -2.37
CA MET A 167 -1.86 -8.28 -1.84
C MET A 167 -1.77 -9.65 -2.53
N LEU A 168 -1.70 -9.67 -3.85
CA LEU A 168 -1.60 -10.91 -4.63
C LEU A 168 -0.32 -11.71 -4.32
N ILE A 169 0.84 -11.04 -4.40
CA ILE A 169 2.13 -11.67 -4.06
C ILE A 169 2.14 -12.11 -2.60
N GLY A 170 1.67 -11.22 -1.73
CA GLY A 170 1.58 -11.43 -0.30
C GLY A 170 0.78 -12.66 0.10
N GLN A 171 -0.43 -12.79 -0.44
CA GLN A 171 -1.32 -13.91 -0.19
C GLN A 171 -0.66 -15.23 -0.57
N HIS A 172 -0.10 -15.32 -1.78
CA HIS A 172 0.55 -16.54 -2.25
C HIS A 172 1.77 -16.92 -1.40
N VAL A 173 2.58 -15.93 -1.04
CA VAL A 173 3.75 -16.13 -0.17
C VAL A 173 3.34 -16.61 1.22
N GLU A 174 2.29 -16.03 1.81
CA GLU A 174 1.88 -16.36 3.17
C GLU A 174 1.17 -17.72 3.25
N LEU A 175 0.54 -18.20 2.17
CA LEU A 175 0.00 -19.56 2.09
C LEU A 175 1.08 -20.66 2.21
N HIS A 176 2.35 -20.31 2.05
CA HIS A 176 3.49 -21.21 2.28
C HIS A 176 4.01 -21.21 3.72
N ASN A 177 3.42 -20.41 4.62
CA ASN A 177 3.84 -20.39 6.01
C ASN A 177 3.53 -21.75 6.66
N PRO A 178 4.54 -22.50 7.16
CA PRO A 178 4.30 -23.80 7.79
C PRO A 178 3.54 -23.70 9.12
N ASN A 179 3.57 -22.52 9.75
CA ASN A 179 2.94 -22.24 11.03
C ASN A 179 2.05 -20.99 10.89
N PRO A 180 0.95 -21.07 10.12
CA PRO A 180 0.06 -19.93 9.97
C PRO A 180 -0.59 -19.62 11.33
N PRO A 181 -0.80 -18.33 11.66
CA PRO A 181 -1.57 -17.96 12.84
C PRO A 181 -2.99 -18.55 12.79
N PRO A 182 -3.63 -18.81 13.94
CA PRO A 182 -5.00 -19.29 13.96
C PRO A 182 -5.92 -18.29 13.24
N HIS A 183 -6.93 -18.82 12.54
CA HIS A 183 -7.90 -18.03 11.76
C HIS A 183 -7.32 -17.28 10.55
N CYS A 184 -6.02 -17.41 10.25
CA CYS A 184 -5.41 -16.79 9.08
C CYS A 184 -5.39 -17.70 7.86
N ILE A 185 -5.80 -17.15 6.73
CA ILE A 185 -5.68 -17.72 5.39
C ILE A 185 -4.77 -16.79 4.58
N GLY A 186 -3.47 -17.10 4.56
CA GLY A 186 -2.47 -16.19 4.04
C GLY A 186 -2.49 -14.86 4.82
N TYR A 187 -2.74 -13.74 4.14
CA TYR A 187 -2.86 -12.41 4.76
C TYR A 187 -4.21 -12.08 5.35
N ILE A 188 -5.20 -12.95 5.17
CA ILE A 188 -6.57 -12.67 5.58
C ILE A 188 -6.81 -13.35 6.92
N ASP A 189 -7.03 -12.55 7.95
CA ASP A 189 -7.54 -13.07 9.22
C ASP A 189 -9.06 -13.11 9.13
N THR A 190 -9.63 -14.31 9.23
CA THR A 190 -11.06 -14.58 9.11
C THR A 190 -11.87 -14.09 10.31
N LYS A 191 -11.21 -13.82 11.44
CA LYS A 191 -11.82 -13.35 12.69
C LYS A 191 -11.07 -12.12 13.25
N MET A 192 -10.71 -11.21 12.37
CA MET A 192 -9.98 -10.00 12.74
C MET A 192 -10.86 -9.08 13.60
N SER A 193 -10.36 -8.70 14.79
CA SER A 193 -11.00 -7.71 15.66
C SER A 193 -10.53 -6.29 15.31
N PRO A 194 -11.40 -5.41 14.77
CA PRO A 194 -11.01 -4.04 14.46
C PRO A 194 -10.63 -3.23 15.70
N VAL A 195 -11.27 -3.51 16.86
CA VAL A 195 -10.94 -2.87 18.14
C VAL A 195 -9.50 -3.20 18.55
N GLN A 196 -9.08 -4.46 18.43
CA GLN A 196 -7.72 -4.86 18.76
C GLN A 196 -6.69 -4.27 17.80
N VAL A 197 -6.98 -4.26 16.49
CA VAL A 197 -6.10 -3.66 15.49
C VAL A 197 -5.96 -2.15 15.72
N ALA A 198 -7.08 -1.46 15.99
CA ALA A 198 -7.07 -0.04 16.29
C ALA A 198 -6.27 0.27 17.56
N ARG A 199 -6.41 -0.55 18.61
CA ARG A 199 -5.61 -0.44 19.84
C ARG A 199 -4.11 -0.54 19.57
N ASN A 200 -3.69 -1.60 18.86
CA ASN A 200 -2.28 -1.81 18.54
C ASN A 200 -1.72 -0.67 17.68
N ALA A 201 -2.48 -0.21 16.68
CA ALA A 201 -2.10 0.92 15.84
C ALA A 201 -1.98 2.22 16.63
N SER A 202 -2.89 2.45 17.57
CA SER A 202 -2.89 3.64 18.42
C SER A 202 -1.70 3.65 19.38
N GLU A 203 -1.36 2.52 20.00
CA GLU A 203 -0.15 2.39 20.84
C GLU A 203 1.12 2.62 20.03
N HIS A 204 1.22 2.05 18.82
CA HIS A 204 2.37 2.29 17.95
C HIS A 204 2.51 3.77 17.58
N ALA A 205 1.40 4.43 17.22
CA ALA A 205 1.40 5.86 16.92
C ALA A 205 1.76 6.70 18.16
N ARG A 206 1.29 6.32 19.34
CA ARG A 206 1.61 6.96 20.62
C ARG A 206 3.10 6.84 20.95
N CYS A 207 3.71 5.67 20.73
CA CYS A 207 5.16 5.48 20.89
C CYS A 207 5.99 6.38 19.95
N VAL A 208 5.52 6.59 18.71
CA VAL A 208 6.17 7.54 17.77
C VAL A 208 6.03 8.97 18.28
N CYS A 209 4.82 9.37 18.68
CA CYS A 209 4.55 10.70 19.23
C CYS A 209 5.39 10.98 20.48
N LEU A 210 5.47 10.04 21.42
CA LEU A 210 6.27 10.16 22.64
C LEU A 210 7.77 10.35 22.33
N ARG A 211 8.27 9.69 21.27
CA ARG A 211 9.67 9.82 20.85
C ARG A 211 9.98 11.20 20.28
N GLU A 212 9.03 11.78 19.52
CA GLU A 212 9.22 13.08 18.85
C GLU A 212 8.98 14.26 19.79
N TYR A 213 7.93 14.20 20.62
CA TYR A 213 7.47 15.33 21.45
C TYR A 213 7.79 15.17 22.95
N GLY A 214 8.19 13.99 23.41
CA GLY A 214 8.42 13.71 24.84
C GLY A 214 7.13 13.47 25.66
N SER A 215 5.97 13.81 25.09
CA SER A 215 4.62 13.49 25.57
C SER A 215 3.76 12.91 24.45
N ALA A 216 2.66 12.27 24.84
CA ALA A 216 1.59 11.89 23.92
C ALA A 216 0.27 11.83 24.70
N PRO A 217 -0.85 12.34 24.15
CA PRO A 217 -2.14 12.23 24.82
C PRO A 217 -2.59 10.77 24.86
N ASP A 218 -3.44 10.46 25.83
CA ASP A 218 -4.09 9.16 25.91
C ASP A 218 -5.18 9.02 24.85
N PHE A 219 -5.69 7.80 24.68
CA PHE A 219 -6.80 7.53 23.76
C PHE A 219 -7.83 6.60 24.39
N ASN A 220 -9.09 6.84 24.02
CA ASN A 220 -10.23 6.05 24.46
C ASN A 220 -10.86 5.38 23.23
N ILE A 221 -10.84 4.05 23.22
CA ILE A 221 -11.40 3.24 22.12
C ILE A 221 -12.73 2.66 22.57
N TYR A 222 -13.78 2.95 21.79
CA TYR A 222 -15.14 2.46 21.99
C TYR A 222 -15.54 1.57 20.83
N GLY A 223 -16.21 0.46 21.12
CA GLY A 223 -16.68 -0.52 20.14
C GLY A 223 -16.88 -1.88 20.80
N ASP A 224 -17.59 -2.77 20.13
CA ASP A 224 -17.78 -4.15 20.61
C ASP A 224 -16.47 -4.96 20.49
N PRO A 225 -15.88 -5.43 21.61
CA PRO A 225 -14.67 -6.25 21.57
C PRO A 225 -14.89 -7.63 20.93
N SER A 226 -16.14 -8.12 20.89
CA SER A 226 -16.50 -9.41 20.32
C SER A 226 -16.75 -9.36 18.81
N PHE A 227 -16.92 -8.15 18.26
CA PHE A 227 -17.10 -7.96 16.83
C PHE A 227 -15.83 -8.34 16.06
N THR A 228 -16.00 -9.20 15.05
CA THR A 228 -14.93 -9.65 14.16
C THR A 228 -15.43 -9.76 12.73
N PHE A 229 -14.54 -9.55 11.75
CA PHE A 229 -14.85 -9.76 10.34
C PHE A 229 -13.60 -10.16 9.55
N PRO A 230 -13.74 -10.84 8.41
CA PRO A 230 -12.60 -11.23 7.58
C PRO A 230 -11.96 -10.01 6.92
N TYR A 231 -10.69 -9.75 7.22
CA TYR A 231 -9.92 -8.67 6.59
C TYR A 231 -8.41 -8.90 6.67
N VAL A 232 -7.63 -7.97 6.10
CA VAL A 232 -6.17 -7.98 6.20
C VAL A 232 -5.73 -7.09 7.37
N PRO A 233 -5.27 -7.64 8.51
CA PRO A 233 -4.99 -6.85 9.71
C PRO A 233 -3.94 -5.76 9.49
N SER A 234 -2.91 -6.05 8.69
CA SER A 234 -1.83 -5.10 8.39
C SER A 234 -2.32 -3.89 7.59
N HIS A 235 -3.30 -4.06 6.69
CA HIS A 235 -3.89 -2.94 5.95
C HIS A 235 -4.68 -2.03 6.89
N LEU A 236 -5.51 -2.62 7.75
CA LEU A 236 -6.27 -1.84 8.72
C LEU A 236 -5.36 -1.13 9.72
N HIS A 237 -4.33 -1.82 10.20
CA HIS A 237 -3.33 -1.25 11.11
C HIS A 237 -2.69 0.00 10.52
N LEU A 238 -2.24 -0.06 9.25
CA LEU A 238 -1.63 1.10 8.58
C LEU A 238 -2.60 2.28 8.48
N MET A 239 -3.87 2.04 8.10
CA MET A 239 -4.88 3.10 8.01
C MET A 239 -5.14 3.79 9.35
N VAL A 240 -5.32 2.99 10.42
CA VAL A 240 -5.57 3.53 11.76
C VAL A 240 -4.31 4.20 12.32
N PHE A 241 -3.13 3.61 12.10
CA PHE A 241 -1.84 4.16 12.56
C PHE A 241 -1.62 5.56 11.99
N GLU A 242 -1.78 5.75 10.67
CA GLU A 242 -1.58 7.06 10.04
C GLU A 242 -2.58 8.10 10.53
N LEU A 243 -3.85 7.72 10.70
CA LEU A 243 -4.87 8.61 11.27
C LEU A 243 -4.55 9.05 12.69
N VAL A 244 -4.21 8.08 13.55
CA VAL A 244 -3.94 8.35 14.95
C VAL A 244 -2.64 9.13 15.08
N LYS A 245 -1.59 8.82 14.31
CA LYS A 245 -0.36 9.61 14.26
C LYS A 245 -0.62 11.07 13.92
N ASN A 246 -1.42 11.33 12.87
CA ASN A 246 -1.76 12.70 12.48
C ASN A 246 -2.63 13.40 13.53
N SER A 247 -3.52 12.67 14.18
CA SER A 247 -4.35 13.17 15.29
C SER A 247 -3.52 13.53 16.51
N LEU A 248 -2.55 12.68 16.88
CA LEU A 248 -1.60 12.91 17.98
C LEU A 248 -0.77 14.16 17.71
N ARG A 249 -0.18 14.28 16.51
CA ARG A 249 0.56 15.47 16.08
C ARG A 249 -0.25 16.75 16.24
N ALA A 250 -1.49 16.75 15.73
CA ALA A 250 -2.37 17.93 15.80
C ALA A 250 -2.73 18.33 17.23
N VAL A 251 -2.86 17.37 18.16
CA VAL A 251 -3.09 17.64 19.58
C VAL A 251 -1.81 18.16 20.23
N GLU A 252 -0.67 17.48 20.07
CA GLU A 252 0.60 17.93 20.65
C GLU A 252 0.98 19.34 20.19
N GLU A 253 0.93 19.62 18.88
CA GLU A 253 1.24 20.96 18.34
C GLU A 253 0.32 22.07 18.87
N ARG A 254 -0.89 21.74 19.33
CA ARG A 254 -1.82 22.71 19.90
C ARG A 254 -1.66 22.91 21.41
N TYR A 255 -1.21 21.88 22.13
CA TYR A 255 -1.19 21.88 23.60
C TYR A 255 0.22 21.96 24.19
N MET A 256 1.28 21.77 23.39
CA MET A 256 2.67 21.79 23.89
C MET A 256 3.05 23.09 24.61
N ASP A 257 2.53 24.23 24.16
CA ASP A 257 2.76 25.56 24.74
C ASP A 257 1.60 26.04 25.62
N SER A 258 0.65 25.15 25.94
CA SER A 258 -0.54 25.48 26.73
C SER A 258 -0.42 24.96 28.16
N ASP A 259 -0.88 25.76 29.13
CA ASP A 259 -1.05 25.29 30.52
C ASP A 259 -2.18 24.24 30.68
N LYS A 260 -2.90 23.93 29.59
CA LYS A 260 -4.01 22.96 29.60
C LYS A 260 -3.52 21.57 29.27
N VAL A 261 -4.00 20.58 30.02
CA VAL A 261 -3.77 19.16 29.73
C VAL A 261 -4.37 18.80 28.37
N ALA A 262 -3.57 18.13 27.53
CA ALA A 262 -3.99 17.65 26.23
C ALA A 262 -5.19 16.68 26.37
N PRO A 263 -6.27 16.86 25.59
CA PRO A 263 -7.42 15.97 25.62
C PRO A 263 -7.08 14.58 25.07
N PRO A 264 -7.75 13.52 25.57
CA PRO A 264 -7.60 12.20 24.97
C PRO A 264 -8.26 12.12 23.59
N ILE A 265 -7.65 11.36 22.68
CA ILE A 265 -8.21 11.08 21.35
C ILE A 265 -9.29 10.00 21.49
N ARG A 266 -10.47 10.25 20.93
CA ARG A 266 -11.57 9.26 20.97
C ARG A 266 -11.65 8.50 19.66
N ILE A 267 -11.62 7.17 19.73
CA ILE A 267 -11.73 6.28 18.57
C ILE A 267 -13.01 5.47 18.74
N ILE A 268 -13.91 5.51 17.77
CA ILE A 268 -15.17 4.76 17.78
C ILE A 268 -15.13 3.76 16.64
N VAL A 269 -15.29 2.49 16.98
CA VAL A 269 -15.47 1.37 16.06
C VAL A 269 -16.94 0.98 16.11
N ALA A 270 -17.63 1.16 15.00
CA ALA A 270 -19.04 0.81 14.84
C ALA A 270 -19.18 -0.27 13.77
N ASP A 271 -19.88 -1.35 14.09
CA ASP A 271 -20.33 -2.36 13.17
C ASP A 271 -21.72 -2.01 12.62
N GLY A 272 -21.86 -2.07 11.31
CA GLY A 272 -23.13 -1.99 10.59
C GLY A 272 -23.39 -3.29 9.83
N LEU A 273 -24.59 -3.38 9.23
CA LEU A 273 -24.97 -4.56 8.44
C LEU A 273 -24.10 -4.71 7.17
N GLU A 274 -23.71 -3.58 6.57
CA GLU A 274 -22.94 -3.54 5.32
C GLU A 274 -21.54 -2.97 5.51
N ASP A 275 -21.35 -2.11 6.52
CA ASP A 275 -20.13 -1.32 6.70
C ASP A 275 -19.53 -1.48 8.11
N VAL A 276 -18.20 -1.39 8.18
CA VAL A 276 -17.47 -1.18 9.43
C VAL A 276 -16.90 0.23 9.41
N THR A 277 -17.27 1.04 10.39
CA THR A 277 -16.82 2.44 10.49
C THR A 277 -15.83 2.60 11.64
N ILE A 278 -14.67 3.18 11.34
CA ILE A 278 -13.71 3.63 12.37
C ILE A 278 -13.61 5.15 12.28
N LYS A 279 -13.97 5.81 13.38
CA LYS A 279 -14.04 7.27 13.49
C LYS A 279 -13.04 7.75 14.54
N VAL A 280 -12.11 8.60 14.13
CA VAL A 280 -11.12 9.21 15.02
C VAL A 280 -11.54 10.67 15.29
N LEU A 281 -11.75 11.00 16.55
CA LEU A 281 -12.32 12.27 17.01
C LEU A 281 -11.30 13.04 17.85
N LEU A 282 -10.98 14.24 17.38
CA LEU A 282 -10.30 15.27 18.15
C LEU A 282 -11.33 16.17 18.82
N LEU A 283 -11.15 16.49 20.11
CA LEU A 283 -12.11 17.29 20.89
C LEU A 283 -12.24 18.76 20.42
N PHE A 284 -11.36 19.23 19.53
CA PHE A 284 -11.26 20.66 19.18
C PHE A 284 -11.21 20.98 17.67
N MET A 285 -11.30 20.01 16.75
CA MET A 285 -11.50 20.21 15.29
C MET A 285 -11.70 18.88 14.51
N ILE A 286 -12.53 18.92 13.47
CA ILE A 286 -12.76 17.98 12.32
C ILE A 286 -12.79 16.46 12.62
N CYS A 287 -13.93 15.85 12.32
CA CYS A 287 -14.14 14.41 12.31
C CYS A 287 -13.42 13.76 11.11
N LEU A 288 -12.39 12.93 11.35
CA LEU A 288 -11.81 12.06 10.32
C LEU A 288 -12.54 10.71 10.35
N CYS A 289 -13.42 10.48 9.36
CA CYS A 289 -14.09 9.20 9.15
C CYS A 289 -13.30 8.35 8.15
N ILE A 290 -13.04 7.09 8.49
CA ILE A 290 -12.76 6.07 7.47
C ILE A 290 -14.11 5.52 7.01
N SER A 291 -14.57 5.98 5.85
CA SER A 291 -15.41 5.16 4.96
C SER A 291 -14.45 4.52 3.96
N PHE A 292 -14.64 3.25 3.58
CA PHE A 292 -13.73 2.51 2.71
C PHE A 292 -13.46 3.26 1.37
N GLY A 293 -12.40 4.06 1.35
CA GLY A 293 -11.94 4.90 0.25
C GLY A 293 -10.58 5.49 0.61
N ILE A 294 -9.57 5.25 -0.23
CA ILE A 294 -8.14 5.34 0.13
C ILE A 294 -7.56 6.77 0.06
N PHE A 295 -8.22 7.74 0.68
CA PHE A 295 -7.71 9.12 0.70
C PHE A 295 -6.60 9.38 1.74
N LEU A 296 -6.20 8.37 2.51
CA LEU A 296 -5.34 8.53 3.69
C LEU A 296 -3.84 8.35 3.46
N PHE A 297 -3.41 7.87 2.29
CA PHE A 297 -2.00 7.51 2.08
C PHE A 297 -1.09 8.69 1.69
N LEU A 298 -1.65 9.80 1.21
CA LEU A 298 -0.88 10.93 0.67
C LEU A 298 -0.53 12.02 1.68
N SER A 299 -1.34 12.23 2.72
CA SER A 299 -1.06 13.24 3.75
C SER A 299 0.10 12.87 4.67
N ALA A 300 0.44 11.58 4.79
CA ALA A 300 1.49 11.08 5.67
C ALA A 300 2.92 11.32 5.16
N PHE A 301 3.11 11.54 3.86
CA PHE A 301 4.45 11.66 3.24
C PHE A 301 4.84 13.08 2.85
N CYS A 302 3.95 14.06 3.03
CA CYS A 302 4.16 15.43 2.56
C CYS A 302 4.39 16.48 3.67
N CYS A 303 4.54 16.07 4.93
CA CYS A 303 4.91 16.96 6.04
C CYS A 303 6.12 16.44 6.82
#